data_AF-A0A3Q0J6D0-F1
#
_entry.id   AF-A0A3Q0J6D0-F1
#
_cell.length_a   1.000
_cell.length_b   1.000
_cell.length_c   1.000
_cell.angle_alpha   90.00
_cell.angle_beta   90.00
_cell.angle_gamma   90.00
#
_symmetry.space_group_name_H-M   'P 1'
#
loop_
_entity.id
_entity.type
_entity.pdbx_description
1 polymer ?
#
loop_
_entity_poly.entity_id
_entity_poly.type
_entity_poly.pdbx_seq_one_letter_code
_entity_poly.pdbx_strand_id
1 'polypeptide(L)'
;MHDTSLDQCHKEKWDEQQAQSQITTIVLVIFFISLLGVGMGQTAVYTLGIPYIDDNVANRESPLYFAITIGVRILGPSLGFILGSFCTRLYVDLSIPSDITPSDPRWIGAWWLGLVLVAVFLMLAAVAMFMFPKTLTKASPVNGTTTVATLPTKKESNQKNPSLKDFPKAVKRLLKNDILMYRTASSVLHILPIAGLYTFLPKYFETQFRLPSHTANMVSGVGGILVMGIGIILSGVFILKFKPNARFVAAWIAITAVLYALGMGILTFIGCPMDEWAGLTNANGISSFEPMCATTHGCECDHSKFNPICGGDGRTYFSACHAGCQNISSIDGKVQTLLFIEAISLD
;
A
#
# COMPACT_ATOMS: atom_id res chain seq x y z
N MET A 1 37.80 -6.89 38.95
CA MET A 1 37.78 -5.66 38.12
C MET A 1 37.01 -5.84 36.80
N HIS A 2 36.47 -7.03 36.48
CA HIS A 2 35.73 -7.30 35.24
C HIS A 2 34.20 -7.11 35.32
N ASP A 3 33.60 -7.11 36.52
CA ASP A 3 32.14 -6.99 36.70
C ASP A 3 31.60 -5.58 36.42
N THR A 4 32.37 -4.53 36.72
CA THR A 4 31.92 -3.14 36.60
C THR A 4 31.69 -2.70 35.15
N SER A 5 32.40 -3.27 34.18
CA SER A 5 32.23 -2.94 32.76
C SER A 5 30.99 -3.58 32.14
N LEU A 6 30.58 -4.77 32.60
CA LEU A 6 29.40 -5.45 32.08
C LEU A 6 28.11 -4.80 32.58
N ASP A 7 28.08 -4.40 33.85
CA ASP A 7 26.97 -3.65 34.45
C ASP A 7 26.80 -2.26 33.86
N GLN A 8 27.90 -1.56 33.54
CA GLN A 8 27.84 -0.27 32.82
C GLN A 8 27.28 -0.43 31.40
N CYS A 9 27.76 -1.41 30.64
CA CYS A 9 27.24 -1.69 29.29
C CYS A 9 25.75 -2.09 29.32
N HIS A 10 25.32 -2.84 30.34
CA HIS A 10 23.90 -3.16 30.51
C HIS A 10 23.09 -1.89 30.79
N LYS A 11 23.54 -1.04 31.71
CA LYS A 11 22.84 0.20 32.07
C LYS A 11 22.71 1.16 30.90
N GLU A 12 23.78 1.36 30.12
CA GLU A 12 23.74 2.16 28.90
C GLU A 12 22.71 1.62 27.90
N LYS A 13 22.64 0.30 27.71
CA LYS A 13 21.65 -0.34 26.84
C LYS A 13 20.21 -0.16 27.33
N TRP A 14 19.97 -0.22 28.65
CA TRP A 14 18.64 0.02 29.23
C TRP A 14 18.21 1.49 29.09
N ASP A 15 19.14 2.41 29.29
CA ASP A 15 18.91 3.85 29.14
C ASP A 15 18.64 4.21 27.66
N GLU A 16 19.40 3.63 26.72
CA GLU A 16 19.13 3.73 25.28
C GLU A 16 17.76 3.17 24.90
N GLN A 17 17.40 1.99 25.41
CA GLN A 17 16.09 1.37 25.18
C GLN A 17 14.95 2.21 25.76
N GLN A 18 15.11 2.79 26.95
CA GLN A 18 14.13 3.69 27.54
C GLN A 18 14.00 4.98 26.73
N ALA A 19 15.12 5.58 26.30
CA ALA A 19 15.10 6.77 25.45
C ALA A 19 14.39 6.49 24.11
N GLN A 20 14.70 5.37 23.46
CA GLN A 20 14.02 4.93 22.24
C GLN A 20 12.51 4.73 22.46
N SER A 21 12.11 4.14 23.59
CA SER A 21 10.71 3.93 23.95
C SER A 21 9.94 5.24 24.17
N GLN A 22 10.56 6.21 24.86
CA GLN A 22 9.98 7.54 25.08
C GLN A 22 9.81 8.31 23.77
N ILE A 23 10.84 8.35 22.92
CA ILE A 23 10.79 9.00 21.61
C ILE A 23 9.69 8.35 20.75
N THR A 24 9.64 7.02 20.72
CA THR A 24 8.62 6.28 19.96
C THR A 24 7.21 6.66 20.41
N THR A 25 6.97 6.76 21.71
CA THR A 25 5.66 7.14 22.25
C THR A 25 5.23 8.53 21.81
N ILE A 26 6.14 9.52 21.90
CA ILE A 26 5.86 10.90 21.46
C ILE A 26 5.53 10.92 19.97
N VAL A 27 6.32 10.23 19.15
CA VAL A 27 6.13 10.16 17.70
C VAL A 27 4.78 9.53 17.35
N LEU A 28 4.39 8.45 18.03
CA LEU A 28 3.10 7.80 17.82
C LEU A 28 1.91 8.71 18.16
N VAL A 29 2.01 9.51 19.22
CA VAL A 29 0.97 10.50 19.57
C VAL A 29 0.83 11.57 18.49
N ILE A 30 1.94 12.09 17.96
CA ILE A 30 1.93 13.07 16.87
C ILE A 30 1.28 12.47 15.62
N PHE A 31 1.64 11.23 15.25
CA PHE A 31 1.02 10.53 14.14
C PHE A 31 -0.48 10.30 14.36
N PHE A 32 -0.89 9.90 15.56
CA PHE A 32 -2.30 9.67 15.88
C PHE A 32 -3.14 10.93 15.67
N ILE A 33 -2.71 12.07 16.22
CA ILE A 33 -3.42 13.35 16.08
C ILE A 33 -3.47 13.77 14.59
N SER A 34 -2.36 13.62 13.87
CA SER A 34 -2.27 13.96 12.45
C SER A 34 -3.22 13.11 11.60
N LEU A 35 -3.21 11.79 11.81
CA LEU A 35 -4.07 10.85 11.08
C LEU A 35 -5.55 11.03 11.42
N LEU A 36 -5.87 11.39 12.67
CA LEU A 36 -7.23 11.74 13.07
C LEU A 36 -7.72 12.99 12.30
N GLY A 37 -6.88 14.02 12.22
CA GLY A 37 -7.18 15.23 11.44
C GLY A 37 -7.42 14.93 9.96
N VAL A 38 -6.56 14.10 9.35
CA VAL A 38 -6.74 13.63 7.96
C VAL A 38 -8.08 12.89 7.79
N GLY A 39 -8.43 12.00 8.73
CA GLY A 39 -9.70 11.27 8.71
C GLY A 39 -10.92 12.18 8.78
N MET A 40 -10.90 13.20 9.65
CA MET A 40 -11.97 14.21 9.73
C MET A 40 -12.14 14.98 8.42
N GLY A 41 -11.03 15.44 7.82
CA GLY A 41 -11.05 16.17 6.55
C GLY A 41 -11.60 15.32 5.40
N GLN A 42 -11.18 14.06 5.32
CA GLN A 42 -11.60 13.15 4.25
C GLN A 42 -13.11 12.79 4.31
N THR A 43 -13.67 12.73 5.52
CA THR A 43 -15.07 12.31 5.74
C THR A 43 -16.08 13.22 5.04
N ALA A 44 -15.86 14.54 5.05
CA ALA A 44 -16.77 15.49 4.41
C ALA A 44 -16.85 15.28 2.89
N VAL A 45 -15.71 15.07 2.24
CA VAL A 45 -15.63 14.83 0.78
C VAL A 45 -16.28 13.49 0.41
N TYR A 46 -16.12 12.46 1.24
CA TYR A 46 -16.73 11.15 0.99
C TYR A 46 -18.24 11.14 1.16
N THR A 47 -18.74 11.78 2.22
CA THR A 47 -20.16 11.73 2.59
C THR A 47 -21.02 12.68 1.75
N LEU A 48 -20.50 13.87 1.40
CA LEU A 48 -21.25 14.88 0.66
C LEU A 48 -21.02 14.82 -0.85
N GLY A 49 -19.84 14.37 -1.30
CA GLY A 49 -19.45 14.43 -2.71
C GLY A 49 -20.28 13.54 -3.65
N ILE A 50 -20.49 12.28 -3.28
CA ILE A 50 -21.26 11.33 -4.13
C ILE A 50 -22.74 11.75 -4.24
N PRO A 51 -23.45 12.06 -3.13
CA PRO A 51 -24.83 12.54 -3.22
C PRO A 51 -24.95 13.84 -4.02
N TYR A 52 -24.00 14.77 -3.86
CA TYR A 52 -23.97 16.00 -4.64
C TYR A 52 -23.89 15.72 -6.15
N ILE A 53 -23.05 14.77 -6.57
CA ILE A 53 -22.98 14.36 -7.98
C ILE A 53 -24.31 13.73 -8.42
N ASP A 54 -24.88 12.83 -7.61
CA ASP A 54 -26.15 12.16 -7.94
C ASP A 54 -27.32 13.14 -8.13
N ASP A 55 -27.38 14.18 -7.28
CA ASP A 55 -28.45 15.18 -7.31
C ASP A 55 -28.31 16.19 -8.47
N ASN A 56 -27.10 16.37 -9.03
CA ASN A 56 -26.82 17.37 -10.05
C ASN A 56 -26.56 16.78 -11.45
N VAL A 57 -26.42 15.47 -11.58
CA VAL A 57 -26.17 14.77 -12.85
C VAL A 57 -27.41 14.01 -13.30
N ALA A 58 -27.68 13.99 -14.60
CA ALA A 58 -28.77 13.18 -15.14
C ALA A 58 -28.53 11.70 -14.85
N ASN A 59 -29.57 10.98 -14.39
CA ASN A 59 -29.50 9.55 -14.00
C ASN A 59 -28.77 8.63 -14.99
N ARG A 60 -28.79 8.97 -16.28
CA ARG A 60 -28.10 8.21 -17.35
C ARG A 60 -26.59 8.40 -17.33
N GLU A 61 -26.13 9.58 -16.97
CA GLU A 61 -24.71 9.96 -16.94
C GLU A 61 -24.09 9.70 -15.56
N SER A 62 -24.89 9.62 -14.49
CA SER A 62 -24.43 9.37 -13.11
C SER A 62 -23.44 8.19 -12.98
N PRO A 63 -23.62 7.04 -13.66
CA PRO A 63 -22.66 5.92 -13.60
C PRO A 63 -21.24 6.30 -14.05
N LEU A 64 -21.10 7.14 -15.09
CA LEU A 64 -19.79 7.61 -15.56
C LEU A 64 -19.14 8.52 -14.53
N TYR A 65 -19.89 9.48 -13.97
CA TYR A 65 -19.35 10.39 -12.95
C TYR A 65 -18.96 9.66 -11.66
N PHE A 66 -19.71 8.63 -11.24
CA PHE A 66 -19.31 7.77 -10.12
C PHE A 66 -18.05 6.98 -10.45
N ALA A 67 -17.94 6.42 -11.65
CA ALA A 67 -16.74 5.69 -12.07
C ALA A 67 -15.51 6.59 -12.14
N ILE A 68 -15.63 7.82 -12.65
CA ILE A 68 -14.54 8.80 -12.64
C ILE A 68 -14.15 9.16 -11.20
N THR A 69 -15.13 9.44 -10.34
CA THR A 69 -14.87 9.81 -8.93
C THR A 69 -14.16 8.69 -8.17
N ILE A 70 -14.65 7.45 -8.29
CA ILE A 70 -14.03 6.28 -7.64
C ILE A 70 -12.69 5.96 -8.30
N GLY A 71 -12.59 6.04 -9.63
CA GLY A 71 -11.36 5.80 -10.39
C GLY A 71 -10.23 6.75 -9.95
N VAL A 72 -10.49 8.06 -9.91
CA VAL A 72 -9.51 9.06 -9.45
C VAL A 72 -9.08 8.80 -8.00
N ARG A 73 -9.99 8.34 -7.13
CA ARG A 73 -9.64 7.95 -5.76
C ARG A 73 -8.68 6.76 -5.70
N ILE A 74 -8.79 5.79 -6.62
CA ILE A 74 -7.86 4.67 -6.74
C ILE A 74 -6.54 5.08 -7.40
N LEU A 75 -6.57 6.02 -8.34
CA LEU A 75 -5.36 6.59 -8.94
C LEU A 75 -4.52 7.36 -7.90
N GLY A 76 -5.15 7.96 -6.88
CA GLY A 76 -4.48 8.67 -5.79
C GLY A 76 -3.36 7.86 -5.11
N PRO A 77 -3.64 6.68 -4.54
CA PRO A 77 -2.60 5.80 -3.99
C PRO A 77 -1.52 5.42 -4.99
N SER A 78 -1.86 5.22 -6.27
CA SER A 78 -0.86 4.93 -7.31
C SER A 78 0.13 6.08 -7.49
N LEU A 79 -0.39 7.32 -7.58
CA LEU A 79 0.43 8.53 -7.64
C LEU A 79 1.25 8.71 -6.34
N GLY A 80 0.69 8.36 -5.19
CA GLY A 80 1.39 8.35 -3.91
C GLY A 80 2.56 7.37 -3.87
N PHE A 81 2.40 6.16 -4.40
CA PHE A 81 3.49 5.19 -4.53
C PHE A 81 4.57 5.64 -5.52
N ILE A 82 4.17 6.22 -6.65
CA ILE A 82 5.11 6.77 -7.64
C ILE A 82 5.89 7.93 -7.02
N LEU A 83 5.23 8.87 -6.34
CA LEU A 83 5.87 9.96 -5.63
C LEU A 83 6.80 9.44 -4.53
N GLY A 84 6.33 8.45 -3.76
CA GLY A 84 7.11 7.77 -2.73
C GLY A 84 8.37 7.12 -3.32
N SER A 85 8.28 6.52 -4.50
CA SER A 85 9.43 5.95 -5.22
C SER A 85 10.49 7.02 -5.55
N PHE A 86 10.06 8.18 -6.07
CA PHE A 86 10.98 9.29 -6.35
C PHE A 86 11.60 9.85 -5.07
N CYS A 87 10.81 10.04 -4.01
CA CYS A 87 11.29 10.57 -2.73
C CYS A 87 12.25 9.59 -2.03
N THR A 88 11.98 8.28 -2.05
CA THR A 88 12.85 7.29 -1.40
C THR A 88 14.12 6.97 -2.17
N ARG A 89 14.24 7.43 -3.43
CA ARG A 89 15.49 7.39 -4.20
C ARG A 89 16.49 8.47 -3.77
N LEU A 90 16.05 9.48 -3.03
CA LEU A 90 16.92 10.49 -2.41
C LEU A 90 17.28 10.05 -0.99
N TYR A 91 18.51 10.33 -0.56
CA TYR A 91 18.95 9.97 0.79
C TYR A 91 18.20 10.81 1.83
N VAL A 92 17.94 10.24 3.01
CA VAL A 92 17.15 10.90 4.07
C VAL A 92 17.71 12.26 4.47
N ASP A 93 19.04 12.39 4.47
CA ASP A 93 19.75 13.64 4.67
C ASP A 93 20.25 14.18 3.32
N LEU A 94 19.66 15.28 2.86
CA LEU A 94 19.98 15.90 1.58
C LEU A 94 21.28 16.71 1.62
N SER A 95 21.82 16.97 2.82
CA SER A 95 22.99 17.84 3.03
C SER A 95 24.32 17.09 3.00
N ILE A 96 24.30 15.78 3.23
CA ILE A 96 25.49 14.94 3.30
C ILE A 96 25.64 14.15 2.00
N PRO A 97 26.77 14.26 1.27
CA PRO A 97 27.03 13.39 0.13
C PRO A 97 27.08 11.93 0.60
N SER A 98 26.21 11.10 0.02
CA SER A 98 26.13 9.70 0.38
C SER A 98 27.14 8.89 -0.43
N ASP A 99 28.09 8.23 0.24
CA ASP A 99 28.97 7.23 -0.39
C ASP A 99 28.24 5.90 -0.70
N ILE A 100 26.98 5.80 -0.26
CA ILE A 100 26.11 4.64 -0.45
C ILE A 100 25.12 4.89 -1.58
N THR A 101 24.80 3.85 -2.33
CA THR A 101 23.83 3.94 -3.45
C THR A 101 22.42 3.58 -2.98
N PRO A 102 21.36 3.99 -3.71
CA PRO A 102 19.96 3.62 -3.40
C PRO A 102 19.66 2.13 -3.43
N SER A 103 20.60 1.29 -3.82
CA SER A 103 20.50 -0.17 -3.81
C SER A 103 21.16 -0.81 -2.58
N ASP A 104 21.93 -0.05 -1.80
CA ASP A 104 22.55 -0.53 -0.56
C ASP A 104 21.46 -0.76 0.50
N PRO A 105 21.46 -1.89 1.23
CA PRO A 105 20.48 -2.19 2.28
C PRO A 105 20.48 -1.17 3.44
N ARG A 106 21.54 -0.39 3.62
CA ARG A 106 21.62 0.70 4.61
C ARG A 106 20.97 2.00 4.14
N TRP A 107 20.52 2.05 2.89
CA TRP A 107 19.89 3.22 2.32
C TRP A 107 18.55 3.52 3.00
N ILE A 108 18.45 4.71 3.60
CA ILE A 108 17.20 5.24 4.13
C ILE A 108 16.77 6.37 3.22
N GLY A 109 15.66 6.16 2.50
CA GLY A 109 15.11 7.16 1.59
C GLY A 109 14.43 8.33 2.31
N ALA A 110 14.37 9.50 1.67
CA ALA A 110 13.72 10.71 2.17
C ALA A 110 12.18 10.61 2.18
N TRP A 111 11.64 9.73 3.03
CA TRP A 111 10.20 9.44 3.14
C TRP A 111 9.35 10.67 3.52
N TRP A 112 9.92 11.62 4.28
CA TRP A 112 9.24 12.83 4.73
C TRP A 112 8.95 13.82 3.58
N LEU A 113 9.76 13.79 2.52
CA LEU A 113 9.66 14.73 1.40
C LEU A 113 8.31 14.59 0.67
N GLY A 114 7.84 13.35 0.50
CA GLY A 114 6.55 13.08 -0.14
C GLY A 114 5.37 13.69 0.63
N LEU A 115 5.42 13.65 1.97
CA LEU A 115 4.38 14.22 2.82
C LEU A 115 4.29 15.75 2.66
N VAL A 116 5.44 16.42 2.58
CA VAL A 116 5.51 17.88 2.37
C VAL A 116 4.92 18.25 1.01
N LEU A 117 5.30 17.54 -0.05
CA LEU A 117 4.77 17.79 -1.39
C LEU A 117 3.25 17.61 -1.46
N VAL A 118 2.73 16.51 -0.88
CA VAL A 118 1.29 16.25 -0.83
C VAL A 118 0.57 17.33 -0.02
N ALA A 119 1.11 17.77 1.11
CA ALA A 119 0.53 18.85 1.92
C ALA A 119 0.43 20.17 1.14
N VAL A 120 1.47 20.54 0.37
CA VAL A 120 1.46 21.72 -0.50
C VAL A 120 0.37 21.60 -1.57
N PHE A 121 0.28 20.46 -2.26
CA PHE A 121 -0.77 20.26 -3.27
C PHE A 121 -2.18 20.30 -2.68
N LEU A 122 -2.39 19.72 -1.49
CA LEU A 122 -3.68 19.79 -0.79
C LEU A 122 -4.04 21.22 -0.38
N MET A 123 -3.06 22.03 0.05
CA MET A 123 -3.28 23.43 0.38
C MET A 123 -3.67 24.24 -0.85
N LEU A 124 -3.01 24.01 -1.99
CA LEU A 124 -3.37 24.63 -3.27
C LEU A 124 -4.79 24.23 -3.73
N ALA A 125 -5.13 22.94 -3.61
CA ALA A 125 -6.47 22.44 -3.93
C ALA A 125 -7.54 23.03 -3.00
N ALA A 126 -7.24 23.22 -1.71
CA ALA A 126 -8.14 23.86 -0.77
C ALA A 126 -8.43 25.31 -1.17
N VAL A 127 -7.41 26.08 -1.58
CA VAL A 127 -7.58 27.44 -2.11
C VAL A 127 -8.51 27.45 -3.32
N ALA A 128 -8.33 26.52 -4.27
CA ALA A 128 -9.21 26.39 -5.42
C ALA A 128 -10.67 26.05 -5.02
N MET A 129 -10.86 25.20 -4.02
CA MET A 129 -12.19 24.88 -3.49
C MET A 129 -12.89 26.10 -2.87
N PHE A 130 -12.16 27.02 -2.25
CA PHE A 130 -12.73 28.28 -1.75
C PHE A 130 -13.21 29.22 -2.86
N MET A 131 -12.78 29.03 -4.11
CA MET A 131 -13.26 29.81 -5.25
C MET A 131 -14.63 29.35 -5.77
N PHE A 132 -15.14 28.18 -5.34
CA PHE A 132 -16.47 27.73 -5.74
C PHE A 132 -17.57 28.58 -5.08
N PRO A 133 -18.64 28.92 -5.83
CA PRO A 133 -19.75 29.70 -5.29
C PRO A 133 -20.47 28.93 -4.17
N LYS A 134 -20.85 29.65 -3.10
CA LYS A 134 -21.52 29.07 -1.93
C LYS A 134 -22.87 28.42 -2.25
N THR A 135 -23.51 28.84 -3.34
CA THR A 135 -24.77 28.31 -3.82
C THR A 135 -24.69 28.13 -5.33
N LEU A 136 -25.01 26.92 -5.80
CA LEU A 136 -25.36 26.74 -7.21
C LEU A 136 -26.72 27.39 -7.43
N THR A 137 -26.77 28.44 -8.25
CA THR A 137 -28.03 29.05 -8.66
C THR A 137 -28.83 28.00 -9.42
N LYS A 138 -29.88 27.44 -8.80
CA LYS A 138 -30.90 26.70 -9.53
C LYS A 138 -31.46 27.67 -10.56
N ALA A 139 -31.43 27.31 -11.84
CA ALA A 139 -31.97 28.15 -12.90
C ALA A 139 -33.40 28.55 -12.53
N SER A 140 -33.61 29.84 -12.22
CA SER A 140 -34.94 30.39 -12.08
C SER A 140 -35.65 30.28 -13.43
N PRO A 141 -36.95 29.93 -13.47
CA PRO A 141 -37.72 30.08 -14.68
C PRO A 141 -37.79 31.57 -14.99
N VAL A 142 -37.02 32.02 -15.98
CA VAL A 142 -37.15 33.37 -16.54
C VAL A 142 -38.48 33.40 -17.26
N ASN A 143 -39.35 34.32 -16.82
CA ASN A 143 -40.62 34.59 -17.46
C ASN A 143 -40.40 34.94 -18.94
N GLY A 144 -41.08 34.21 -19.82
CA GLY A 144 -41.34 34.63 -21.19
C GLY A 144 -40.47 33.92 -22.24
N THR A 145 -41.09 32.96 -22.92
CA THR A 145 -40.75 32.48 -24.27
C THR A 145 -39.33 31.94 -24.48
N THR A 146 -39.18 30.62 -24.42
CA THR A 146 -38.86 29.77 -25.60
C THR A 146 -38.74 28.32 -25.13
N THR A 147 -39.41 27.44 -25.85
CA THR A 147 -39.40 25.97 -25.75
C THR A 147 -38.00 25.39 -25.63
N VAL A 148 -37.59 24.93 -24.44
CA VAL A 148 -36.43 24.02 -24.29
C VAL A 148 -36.76 22.94 -23.25
N ALA A 149 -36.83 21.71 -23.77
CA ALA A 149 -36.72 20.41 -23.11
C ALA A 149 -37.22 20.28 -21.66
N THR A 150 -38.39 19.66 -21.53
CA THR A 150 -38.91 19.02 -20.32
C THR A 150 -37.85 18.11 -19.66
N LEU A 151 -37.08 18.65 -18.72
CA LEU A 151 -36.48 17.85 -17.66
C LEU A 151 -37.63 17.37 -16.76
N PRO A 152 -37.71 16.07 -16.40
CA PRO A 152 -38.78 15.58 -15.56
C PRO A 152 -38.66 16.23 -14.18
N THR A 153 -39.52 17.21 -13.92
CA THR A 153 -39.77 17.77 -12.59
C THR A 153 -40.13 16.64 -11.65
N LYS A 154 -39.17 16.22 -10.83
CA LYS A 154 -39.37 15.33 -9.68
C LYS A 154 -40.41 16.04 -8.80
N LYS A 155 -41.63 15.50 -8.74
CA LYS A 155 -42.75 16.03 -7.95
C LYS A 155 -42.24 16.51 -6.58
N GLU A 156 -42.32 17.82 -6.33
CA GLU A 156 -42.27 18.38 -4.98
C GLU A 156 -43.51 17.86 -4.24
N SER A 157 -43.39 16.68 -3.63
CA SER A 157 -44.24 16.37 -2.50
C SER A 157 -43.73 17.19 -1.32
N ASN A 158 -44.66 17.73 -0.53
CA ASN A 158 -44.43 18.37 0.78
C ASN A 158 -43.57 17.48 1.70
N GLN A 159 -42.26 17.41 1.46
CA GLN A 159 -41.32 16.69 2.31
C GLN A 159 -40.95 17.60 3.46
N LYS A 160 -41.65 17.40 4.57
CA LYS A 160 -41.22 17.83 5.90
C LYS A 160 -39.73 17.49 6.04
N ASN A 161 -38.89 18.49 6.33
CA ASN A 161 -37.45 18.28 6.49
C ASN A 161 -37.22 17.07 7.42
N PRO A 162 -36.44 16.06 6.99
CA PRO A 162 -36.26 14.84 7.76
C PRO A 162 -35.71 15.18 9.14
N SER A 163 -36.37 14.67 10.20
CA SER A 163 -35.92 14.92 11.58
C SER A 163 -34.80 13.94 11.94
N LEU A 164 -33.85 14.36 12.79
CA LEU A 164 -32.88 13.45 13.39
C LEU A 164 -33.55 12.27 14.14
N LYS A 165 -34.80 12.45 14.59
CA LYS A 165 -35.60 11.39 15.20
C LYS A 165 -36.00 10.28 14.22
N ASP A 166 -36.04 10.57 12.91
CA ASP A 166 -36.35 9.59 11.86
C ASP A 166 -35.10 8.79 11.43
N PHE A 167 -33.90 9.26 11.78
CA PHE A 167 -32.63 8.62 11.45
C PHE A 167 -32.53 7.15 11.90
N PRO A 168 -32.77 6.78 13.17
CA PRO A 168 -32.69 5.38 13.60
C PRO A 168 -33.69 4.48 12.86
N LYS A 169 -34.87 5.01 12.50
CA LYS A 169 -35.86 4.28 11.70
C LYS A 169 -35.36 4.05 10.27
N ALA A 170 -34.72 5.04 9.66
CA ALA A 170 -34.11 4.93 8.34
C ALA A 170 -32.95 3.92 8.33
N VAL A 171 -32.05 3.98 9.33
CA VAL A 171 -30.95 3.02 9.50
C VAL A 171 -31.48 1.60 9.67
N LYS A 172 -32.48 1.40 10.55
CA LYS A 172 -33.11 0.08 10.73
C LYS A 172 -33.74 -0.45 9.44
N ARG A 173 -34.32 0.41 8.60
CA ARG A 173 -34.85 0.02 7.29
C ARG A 173 -33.75 -0.41 6.33
N LEU A 174 -32.61 0.29 6.30
CA LEU A 174 -31.47 -0.07 5.47
C LEU A 174 -30.86 -1.40 5.91
N LEU A 175 -30.68 -1.61 7.21
CA LEU A 175 -30.14 -2.86 7.77
C LEU A 175 -31.05 -4.08 7.59
N LYS A 176 -32.37 -3.88 7.42
CA LYS A 176 -33.33 -4.95 7.13
C LYS A 176 -33.48 -5.27 5.64
N ASN A 177 -32.81 -4.53 4.76
CA ASN A 177 -32.85 -4.81 3.33
C ASN A 177 -31.80 -5.87 3.01
N ASP A 178 -32.26 -7.12 2.87
CA ASP A 178 -31.39 -8.29 2.63
C ASP A 178 -30.50 -8.11 1.40
N ILE A 179 -31.03 -7.55 0.31
CA ILE A 179 -30.26 -7.32 -0.93
C ILE A 179 -29.09 -6.35 -0.66
N LEU A 180 -29.35 -5.27 0.07
CA LEU A 180 -28.32 -4.30 0.43
C LEU A 180 -27.29 -4.91 1.38
N MET A 181 -27.72 -5.69 2.36
CA MET A 181 -26.83 -6.32 3.34
C MET A 181 -25.93 -7.38 2.70
N TYR A 182 -26.47 -8.28 1.87
CA TYR A 182 -25.65 -9.26 1.16
C TYR A 182 -24.66 -8.59 0.19
N ARG A 183 -25.08 -7.54 -0.52
CA ARG A 183 -24.18 -6.78 -1.40
C ARG A 183 -23.07 -6.08 -0.63
N THR A 184 -23.39 -5.52 0.54
CA THR A 184 -22.41 -4.86 1.41
C THR A 184 -21.43 -5.86 1.99
N ALA A 185 -21.92 -6.98 2.53
CA ALA A 185 -21.08 -8.06 3.06
C ALA A 185 -20.12 -8.62 2.00
N SER A 186 -20.63 -8.89 0.78
CA SER A 186 -19.81 -9.30 -0.37
C SER A 186 -18.72 -8.28 -0.70
N SER A 187 -19.05 -6.98 -0.65
CA SER A 187 -18.07 -5.91 -0.94
C SER A 187 -16.99 -5.83 0.13
N VAL A 188 -17.36 -5.98 1.42
CA VAL A 188 -16.40 -6.00 2.53
C VAL A 188 -15.44 -7.20 2.40
N LEU A 189 -15.97 -8.40 2.14
CA LEU A 189 -15.15 -9.60 1.96
C LEU A 189 -14.21 -9.50 0.76
N HIS A 190 -14.57 -8.72 -0.27
CA HIS A 190 -13.72 -8.49 -1.43
C HIS A 190 -12.65 -7.42 -1.18
N ILE A 191 -12.99 -6.33 -0.48
CA ILE A 191 -12.07 -5.21 -0.23
C ILE A 191 -11.04 -5.56 0.85
N LEU A 192 -11.41 -6.37 1.85
CA LEU A 192 -10.54 -6.67 2.99
C LEU A 192 -9.19 -7.29 2.59
N PRO A 193 -9.12 -8.35 1.75
CA PRO A 193 -7.84 -8.91 1.31
C PRO A 193 -7.04 -7.94 0.44
N ILE A 194 -7.72 -7.17 -0.42
CA ILE A 194 -7.10 -6.17 -1.30
C ILE A 194 -6.41 -5.09 -0.47
N ALA A 195 -7.10 -4.56 0.55
CA ALA A 195 -6.54 -3.56 1.44
C ALA A 195 -5.30 -4.07 2.19
N GLY A 196 -5.36 -5.29 2.72
CA GLY A 196 -4.22 -5.93 3.38
C GLY A 196 -3.04 -6.14 2.41
N LEU A 197 -3.30 -6.77 1.26
CA LEU A 197 -2.29 -7.03 0.24
C LEU A 197 -1.57 -5.73 -0.16
N TYR A 198 -2.30 -4.71 -0.61
CA TYR A 198 -1.67 -3.48 -1.11
C TYR A 198 -0.98 -2.66 -0.03
N THR A 199 -1.42 -2.73 1.23
CA THR A 199 -0.75 -2.03 2.33
C THR A 199 0.63 -2.62 2.60
N PHE A 200 0.76 -3.96 2.54
CA PHE A 200 2.01 -4.65 2.85
C PHE A 200 2.83 -5.02 1.60
N LEU A 201 2.27 -4.89 0.40
CA LEU A 201 2.91 -5.30 -0.86
C LEU A 201 4.30 -4.71 -1.10
N PRO A 202 4.54 -3.38 -0.92
CA PRO A 202 5.88 -2.83 -1.09
C PRO A 202 6.84 -3.42 -0.08
N LYS A 203 6.40 -3.59 1.18
CA LYS A 203 7.26 -4.17 2.23
C LYS A 203 7.54 -5.65 1.98
N TYR A 204 6.58 -6.37 1.42
CA TYR A 204 6.76 -7.73 0.96
C TYR A 204 7.84 -7.79 -0.14
N PHE A 205 7.80 -6.89 -1.12
CA PHE A 205 8.86 -6.78 -2.14
C PHE A 205 10.23 -6.41 -1.57
N GLU A 206 10.30 -5.51 -0.58
CA GLU A 206 11.56 -5.17 0.09
C GLU A 206 12.12 -6.35 0.90
N THR A 207 11.27 -7.11 1.58
CA THR A 207 11.72 -8.15 2.52
C THR A 207 11.98 -9.48 1.84
N GLN A 208 11.10 -9.90 0.93
CA GLN A 208 11.20 -11.18 0.25
C GLN A 208 12.07 -11.11 -1.00
N PHE A 209 11.85 -10.09 -1.84
CA PHE A 209 12.58 -9.95 -3.11
C PHE A 209 13.81 -9.03 -3.00
N ARG A 210 14.08 -8.49 -1.80
CA ARG A 210 15.22 -7.59 -1.52
C ARG A 210 15.28 -6.41 -2.50
N LEU A 211 14.12 -5.97 -2.98
CA LEU A 211 14.04 -4.81 -3.86
C LEU A 211 14.28 -3.54 -3.03
N PRO A 212 15.04 -2.57 -3.56
CA PRO A 212 15.12 -1.25 -2.96
C PRO A 212 13.74 -0.62 -2.80
N SER A 213 13.53 0.17 -1.76
CA SER A 213 12.23 0.81 -1.46
C SER A 213 11.65 1.59 -2.64
N HIS A 214 12.49 2.24 -3.45
CA HIS A 214 12.03 2.99 -4.62
C HIS A 214 11.45 2.06 -5.70
N THR A 215 12.12 0.95 -6.00
CA THR A 215 11.65 -0.03 -6.99
C THR A 215 10.40 -0.75 -6.49
N ALA A 216 10.38 -1.15 -5.22
CA ALA A 216 9.22 -1.78 -4.60
C ALA A 216 7.98 -0.88 -4.69
N ASN A 217 8.11 0.40 -4.32
CA ASN A 217 7.03 1.39 -4.43
C ASN A 217 6.56 1.59 -5.88
N MET A 218 7.50 1.69 -6.84
CA MET A 218 7.16 1.86 -8.26
C MET A 218 6.33 0.69 -8.80
N VAL A 219 6.78 -0.55 -8.52
CA VAL A 219 6.09 -1.77 -8.98
C VAL A 219 4.70 -1.89 -8.33
N SER A 220 4.58 -1.66 -7.03
CA SER A 220 3.29 -1.71 -6.34
C SER A 220 2.30 -0.66 -6.86
N GLY A 221 2.76 0.57 -7.12
CA GLY A 221 1.92 1.65 -7.64
C GLY A 221 1.46 1.42 -9.09
N VAL A 222 2.41 1.14 -9.99
CA VAL A 222 2.14 1.03 -11.44
C VAL A 222 1.54 -0.34 -11.80
N GLY A 223 2.10 -1.43 -11.27
CA GLY A 223 1.72 -2.79 -11.66
C GLY A 223 0.35 -3.22 -11.13
N GLY A 224 -0.05 -2.75 -9.95
CA GLY A 224 -1.31 -3.16 -9.32
C GLY A 224 -2.37 -2.07 -9.35
N ILE A 225 -2.14 -0.97 -8.62
CA ILE A 225 -3.20 0.00 -8.29
C ILE A 225 -3.58 0.86 -9.49
N LEU A 226 -2.61 1.27 -10.32
CA LEU A 226 -2.87 2.10 -11.49
C LEU A 226 -3.80 1.39 -12.49
N VAL A 227 -3.51 0.11 -12.76
CA VAL A 227 -4.32 -0.74 -13.65
C VAL A 227 -5.75 -0.87 -13.11
N MET A 228 -5.91 -1.05 -11.80
CA MET A 228 -7.22 -1.10 -11.16
C MET A 228 -8.01 0.20 -11.36
N GLY A 229 -7.37 1.36 -11.19
CA GLY A 229 -8.00 2.67 -11.41
C GLY A 229 -8.49 2.87 -12.85
N ILE A 230 -7.66 2.50 -13.84
CA ILE A 230 -8.02 2.56 -15.26
C ILE A 230 -9.21 1.65 -15.55
N GLY A 231 -9.20 0.41 -15.01
CA GLY A 231 -10.30 -0.54 -15.18
C GLY A 231 -11.65 -0.02 -14.68
N ILE A 232 -11.66 0.68 -13.54
CA ILE A 232 -12.88 1.28 -12.97
C ILE A 232 -13.44 2.35 -13.93
N ILE A 233 -12.61 3.25 -14.44
CA ILE A 233 -13.05 4.32 -15.36
C ILE A 233 -13.58 3.71 -16.65
N LEU A 234 -12.86 2.75 -17.24
CA LEU A 234 -13.30 2.03 -18.44
C LEU A 234 -14.64 1.32 -18.23
N SER A 235 -14.87 0.74 -17.04
CA SER A 235 -16.15 0.10 -16.72
C SER A 235 -17.32 1.09 -16.71
N GLY A 236 -17.11 2.32 -16.22
CA GLY A 236 -18.12 3.39 -16.26
C GLY A 236 -18.46 3.82 -17.69
N VAL A 237 -17.45 3.97 -18.54
CA VAL A 237 -17.62 4.27 -19.96
C VAL A 237 -18.38 3.14 -20.67
N PHE A 238 -18.05 1.88 -20.35
CA PHE A 238 -18.74 0.70 -20.89
C PHE A 238 -20.23 0.71 -20.52
N ILE A 239 -20.57 0.94 -19.25
CA ILE A 239 -21.97 1.00 -18.79
C ILE A 239 -22.72 2.12 -19.48
N LEU A 240 -22.10 3.30 -19.64
CA LEU A 240 -22.72 4.44 -20.31
C LEU A 240 -23.01 4.16 -21.80
N LYS A 241 -22.06 3.52 -22.50
CA LYS A 241 -22.13 3.28 -23.93
C LYS A 241 -23.05 2.11 -24.30
N PHE A 242 -22.90 0.97 -23.63
CA PHE A 242 -23.59 -0.26 -23.99
C PHE A 242 -24.93 -0.45 -23.28
N LYS A 243 -25.19 0.28 -22.19
CA LYS A 243 -26.45 0.23 -21.42
C LYS A 243 -26.89 -1.20 -21.09
N PRO A 244 -26.03 -2.00 -20.43
CA PRO A 244 -26.39 -3.36 -20.08
C PRO A 244 -27.57 -3.39 -19.11
N ASN A 245 -28.38 -4.44 -19.19
CA ASN A 245 -29.44 -4.68 -18.22
C ASN A 245 -28.82 -4.99 -16.83
N ALA A 246 -29.49 -4.61 -15.74
CA ALA A 246 -29.04 -4.87 -14.37
C ALA A 246 -28.73 -6.35 -14.11
N ARG A 247 -29.52 -7.26 -14.71
CA ARG A 247 -29.26 -8.72 -14.62
C ARG A 247 -27.94 -9.12 -15.28
N PHE A 248 -27.61 -8.53 -16.43
CA PHE A 248 -26.34 -8.77 -17.11
C PHE A 248 -25.17 -8.28 -16.26
N VAL A 249 -25.27 -7.08 -15.67
CA VAL A 249 -24.25 -6.53 -14.78
C VAL A 249 -24.05 -7.42 -13.55
N ALA A 250 -25.14 -7.87 -12.93
CA ALA A 250 -25.06 -8.77 -11.77
C ALA A 250 -24.40 -10.11 -12.12
N ALA A 251 -24.74 -10.71 -13.26
CA ALA A 251 -24.12 -11.93 -13.74
C ALA A 251 -22.62 -11.73 -14.04
N TRP A 252 -22.26 -10.62 -14.66
CA TRP A 252 -20.86 -10.26 -14.92
C TRP A 252 -20.05 -10.14 -13.63
N ILE A 253 -20.59 -9.46 -12.61
CA ILE A 253 -19.95 -9.37 -11.29
C ILE A 253 -19.71 -10.76 -10.69
N ALA A 254 -20.71 -11.65 -10.74
CA ALA A 254 -20.55 -13.02 -10.24
C ALA A 254 -19.45 -13.80 -11.01
N ILE A 255 -19.42 -13.70 -12.34
CA ILE A 255 -18.39 -14.35 -13.17
C ILE A 255 -17.00 -13.82 -12.81
N THR A 256 -16.83 -12.49 -12.74
CA THR A 256 -15.53 -11.89 -12.40
C THR A 256 -15.06 -12.26 -10.99
N ALA A 257 -15.98 -12.40 -10.02
CA ALA A 257 -15.64 -12.85 -8.68
C ALA A 257 -15.13 -14.30 -8.65
N VAL A 258 -15.75 -15.20 -9.43
CA VAL A 258 -15.28 -16.59 -9.57
C VAL A 258 -13.93 -16.64 -10.26
N LEU A 259 -13.74 -15.89 -11.36
CA LEU A 259 -12.45 -15.82 -12.06
C LEU A 259 -11.34 -15.26 -11.16
N TYR A 260 -11.63 -14.24 -10.36
CA TYR A 260 -10.70 -13.70 -9.39
C TYR A 260 -10.31 -14.74 -8.33
N ALA A 261 -11.28 -15.46 -7.77
CA ALA A 261 -11.02 -16.51 -6.78
C ALA A 261 -10.17 -17.66 -7.37
N LEU A 262 -10.47 -18.08 -8.60
CA LEU A 262 -9.67 -19.06 -9.33
C LEU A 262 -8.24 -18.56 -9.58
N GLY A 263 -8.09 -17.31 -10.02
CA GLY A 263 -6.78 -16.70 -10.24
C GLY A 263 -5.93 -16.63 -8.97
N MET A 264 -6.51 -16.21 -7.85
CA MET A 264 -5.84 -16.21 -6.55
C MET A 264 -5.48 -17.63 -6.08
N GLY A 265 -6.35 -18.60 -6.35
CA GLY A 265 -6.06 -20.02 -6.10
C GLY A 265 -4.86 -20.51 -6.90
N ILE A 266 -4.79 -20.21 -8.20
CA ILE A 266 -3.65 -20.57 -9.06
C ILE A 266 -2.37 -19.90 -8.57
N LEU A 267 -2.42 -18.61 -8.23
CA LEU A 267 -1.27 -17.86 -7.71
C LEU A 267 -0.72 -18.43 -6.40
N THR A 268 -1.54 -19.12 -5.60
CA THR A 268 -1.07 -19.78 -4.36
C THR A 268 -0.12 -20.95 -4.65
N PHE A 269 -0.24 -21.58 -5.83
CA PHE A 269 0.64 -22.67 -6.28
C PHE A 269 1.83 -22.18 -7.10
N ILE A 270 1.83 -20.90 -7.51
CA ILE A 270 2.97 -20.27 -8.19
C ILE A 270 3.91 -19.73 -7.11
N GLY A 271 4.95 -20.48 -6.80
CA GLY A 271 6.03 -20.08 -5.91
C GLY A 271 7.38 -20.42 -6.52
N CYS A 272 8.42 -19.73 -6.08
CA CYS A 272 9.78 -20.20 -6.27
C CYS A 272 10.08 -21.24 -5.18
N PRO A 273 10.89 -22.27 -5.48
CA PRO A 273 11.49 -23.05 -4.39
C PRO A 273 12.22 -22.06 -3.48
N MET A 274 11.89 -22.06 -2.19
CA MET A 274 12.68 -21.32 -1.21
C MET A 274 14.00 -22.08 -1.12
N ASP A 275 15.04 -21.55 -1.76
CA ASP A 275 16.31 -22.21 -2.07
C ASP A 275 16.85 -23.04 -0.89
N GLU A 276 17.43 -24.22 -1.20
CA GLU A 276 18.05 -25.11 -0.21
C GLU A 276 19.05 -24.32 0.65
N TRP A 277 18.78 -24.25 1.95
CA TRP A 277 19.70 -23.65 2.90
C TRP A 277 20.92 -24.54 3.07
N ALA A 278 22.09 -24.05 2.65
CA ALA A 278 23.34 -24.77 2.87
C ALA A 278 23.68 -24.78 4.36
N GLY A 279 23.98 -25.98 4.90
CA GLY A 279 24.32 -26.15 6.31
C GLY A 279 23.14 -26.17 7.28
N LEU A 280 21.89 -26.17 6.79
CA LEU A 280 20.72 -26.34 7.66
C LEU A 280 20.61 -27.79 8.13
N THR A 281 20.93 -28.04 9.39
CA THR A 281 20.75 -29.35 10.03
C THR A 281 19.55 -29.31 10.97
N ASN A 282 18.73 -30.36 10.93
CA ASN A 282 17.60 -30.52 11.85
C ASN A 282 17.99 -31.59 12.88
N ALA A 283 18.69 -31.18 13.94
CA ALA A 283 18.99 -32.05 15.05
C ALA A 283 17.89 -31.91 16.12
N ASN A 284 17.18 -32.99 16.42
CA ASN A 284 16.19 -33.07 17.51
C ASN A 284 15.05 -32.03 17.45
N GLY A 285 14.63 -31.63 16.25
CA GLY A 285 13.56 -30.64 16.05
C GLY A 285 14.01 -29.18 16.18
N ILE A 286 15.30 -28.93 16.39
CA ILE A 286 15.91 -27.60 16.37
C ILE A 286 16.67 -27.47 15.04
N SER A 287 16.32 -26.45 14.26
CA SER A 287 17.06 -26.08 13.05
C SER A 287 18.30 -25.28 13.45
N SER A 288 19.49 -25.81 13.19
CA SER A 288 20.76 -25.10 13.34
C SER A 288 21.45 -24.95 11.99
N PHE A 289 22.11 -23.81 11.81
CA PHE A 289 22.96 -23.55 10.64
C PHE A 289 24.39 -23.88 11.01
N GLU A 290 24.91 -24.97 10.46
CA GLU A 290 26.30 -25.35 10.56
C GLU A 290 27.13 -24.64 9.49
N PRO A 291 28.25 -24.00 9.85
CA PRO A 291 29.14 -23.36 8.88
C PRO A 291 29.78 -24.41 7.98
N MET A 292 29.61 -24.30 6.66
CA MET A 292 30.27 -25.19 5.70
C MET A 292 31.80 -25.07 5.73
N CYS A 293 32.30 -23.94 6.25
CA CYS A 293 33.71 -23.66 6.45
C CYS A 293 34.30 -24.30 7.72
N ALA A 294 33.48 -24.81 8.65
CA ALA A 294 33.98 -25.56 9.80
C ALA A 294 34.70 -26.85 9.38
N THR A 295 34.20 -27.51 8.33
CA THR A 295 34.78 -28.76 7.80
C THR A 295 36.05 -28.55 6.96
N THR A 296 36.21 -27.41 6.31
CA THR A 296 37.33 -27.15 5.37
C THR A 296 38.41 -26.23 5.94
N HIS A 297 38.07 -25.27 6.81
CA HIS A 297 38.98 -24.21 7.25
C HIS A 297 38.91 -23.84 8.74
N GLY A 298 38.03 -24.48 9.53
CA GLY A 298 37.94 -24.24 10.98
C GLY A 298 37.47 -22.83 11.35
N CYS A 299 36.42 -22.33 10.70
CA CYS A 299 35.89 -20.99 11.00
C CYS A 299 34.85 -21.02 12.12
N GLU A 300 34.95 -20.06 13.04
CA GLU A 300 33.97 -19.82 14.09
C GLU A 300 33.09 -18.63 13.69
N CYS A 301 31.86 -18.92 13.23
CA CYS A 301 30.93 -17.91 12.74
C CYS A 301 29.89 -17.57 13.79
N ASP A 302 29.49 -16.30 13.86
CA ASP A 302 28.40 -15.85 14.73
C ASP A 302 27.05 -16.38 14.23
N HIS A 303 26.43 -17.25 15.02
CA HIS A 303 25.12 -17.85 14.74
C HIS A 303 23.93 -16.92 15.05
N SER A 304 24.16 -15.78 15.72
CA SER A 304 23.12 -14.81 16.03
C SER A 304 22.91 -13.78 14.91
N LYS A 305 23.96 -13.52 14.11
CA LYS A 305 23.96 -12.48 13.09
C LYS A 305 23.59 -13.01 11.71
N PHE A 306 22.29 -13.05 11.46
CA PHE A 306 21.72 -13.44 10.17
C PHE A 306 21.98 -12.39 9.08
N ASN A 307 22.69 -12.77 8.02
CA ASN A 307 22.93 -11.91 6.86
C ASN A 307 23.05 -12.78 5.59
N PRO A 308 21.92 -13.29 5.05
CA PRO A 308 21.95 -14.36 4.08
C PRO A 308 22.55 -13.91 2.75
N ILE A 309 23.32 -14.80 2.13
CA ILE A 309 23.87 -14.60 0.78
C ILE A 309 23.50 -15.76 -0.12
N CYS A 310 23.28 -15.48 -1.40
CA CYS A 310 23.06 -16.49 -2.42
C CYS A 310 24.41 -16.88 -3.03
N GLY A 311 24.79 -18.15 -2.93
CA GLY A 311 25.97 -18.68 -3.61
C GLY A 311 25.74 -18.87 -5.11
N GLY A 312 26.82 -18.90 -5.88
CA GLY A 312 26.76 -19.19 -7.32
C GLY A 312 26.28 -20.62 -7.65
N ASP A 313 26.22 -21.49 -6.64
CA ASP A 313 25.68 -22.85 -6.66
C ASP A 313 24.14 -22.90 -6.53
N GLY A 314 23.50 -21.74 -6.37
CA GLY A 314 22.04 -21.63 -6.23
C GLY A 314 21.53 -21.93 -4.82
N ARG A 315 22.41 -21.99 -3.81
CA ARG A 315 22.04 -22.21 -2.40
C ARG A 315 22.14 -20.94 -1.57
N THR A 316 21.33 -20.84 -0.53
CA THR A 316 21.37 -19.71 0.41
C THR A 316 22.13 -20.08 1.67
N TYR A 317 23.10 -19.24 2.07
CA TYR A 317 23.91 -19.41 3.28
C TYR A 317 23.46 -18.43 4.36
N PHE A 318 23.55 -18.82 5.63
CA PHE A 318 23.14 -17.98 6.78
C PHE A 318 23.90 -16.64 6.86
N SER A 319 25.20 -16.67 6.55
CA SER A 319 26.03 -15.47 6.42
C SER A 319 27.21 -15.71 5.48
N ALA A 320 27.90 -14.65 5.06
CA ALA A 320 29.12 -14.76 4.25
C ALA A 320 30.20 -15.62 4.93
N CYS A 321 30.26 -15.63 6.27
CA CYS A 321 31.14 -16.50 7.04
C CYS A 321 30.73 -17.98 6.88
N HIS A 322 29.43 -18.30 6.98
CA HIS A 322 28.92 -19.66 6.81
C HIS A 322 29.14 -20.20 5.38
N ALA A 323 29.30 -19.32 4.39
CA ALA A 323 29.70 -19.65 3.03
C ALA A 323 31.23 -19.82 2.85
N GLY A 324 32.04 -19.56 3.89
CA GLY A 324 33.51 -19.68 3.84
C GLY A 324 34.25 -18.50 3.20
N CYS A 325 33.60 -17.33 3.06
CA CYS A 325 34.24 -16.15 2.47
C CYS A 325 35.25 -15.53 3.44
N GLN A 326 36.53 -15.47 3.06
CA GLN A 326 37.60 -14.89 3.89
C GLN A 326 37.89 -13.40 3.60
N ASN A 327 37.56 -12.90 2.41
CA ASN A 327 37.76 -11.49 2.03
C ASN A 327 36.52 -10.91 1.36
N ILE A 328 36.07 -9.76 1.86
CA ILE A 328 34.93 -9.01 1.32
C ILE A 328 35.49 -7.83 0.53
N SER A 329 35.35 -7.83 -0.80
CA SER A 329 35.52 -6.63 -1.60
C SER A 329 34.15 -6.11 -2.02
N SER A 330 33.89 -4.82 -1.77
CA SER A 330 32.65 -4.14 -2.13
C SER A 330 32.91 -3.27 -3.35
N ILE A 331 32.28 -3.60 -4.47
CA ILE A 331 32.23 -2.73 -5.65
C ILE A 331 30.75 -2.39 -5.85
N ASP A 332 30.43 -1.09 -5.84
CA ASP A 332 29.07 -0.54 -6.06
C ASP A 332 27.97 -0.99 -5.10
N GLY A 333 28.29 -1.23 -3.82
CA GLY A 333 27.29 -1.50 -2.77
C GLY A 333 26.53 -2.83 -2.93
N LYS A 334 26.94 -3.65 -3.91
CA LYS A 334 26.60 -5.08 -3.98
C LYS A 334 27.78 -5.87 -3.47
N VAL A 335 27.54 -6.75 -2.51
CA VAL A 335 28.53 -7.77 -2.13
C VAL A 335 28.59 -8.77 -3.29
N GLN A 336 29.51 -8.54 -4.24
CA GLN A 336 29.92 -9.58 -5.18
C GLN A 336 31.16 -10.25 -4.62
N THR A 337 30.96 -11.44 -4.05
CA THR A 337 32.06 -12.32 -3.68
C THR A 337 32.73 -12.82 -4.96
N LEU A 338 33.90 -12.29 -5.29
CA LEU A 338 34.87 -12.97 -6.14
C LEU A 338 36.08 -13.31 -5.30
N LEU A 339 36.00 -14.50 -4.70
CA LEU A 339 37.09 -15.46 -4.53
C LEU A 339 36.45 -16.74 -3.98
N PHE A 340 35.88 -17.54 -4.89
CA PHE A 340 35.93 -18.98 -4.67
C PHE A 340 37.41 -19.32 -4.56
N ILE A 341 37.84 -19.82 -3.40
CA ILE A 341 39.13 -20.51 -3.34
C ILE A 341 38.93 -21.73 -4.25
N GLU A 342 39.67 -21.77 -5.36
CA GLU A 342 39.92 -22.99 -6.12
C GLU A 342 40.36 -24.07 -5.13
N ALA A 343 39.43 -24.94 -4.73
CA ALA A 343 39.70 -26.19 -4.06
C ALA A 343 38.48 -27.12 -4.10
N ILE A 344 37.85 -27.28 -5.27
CA ILE A 344 37.27 -28.57 -5.63
C ILE A 344 37.92 -28.96 -6.94
N SER A 345 39.16 -29.44 -6.83
CA SER A 345 39.59 -30.52 -7.72
C SER A 345 38.70 -31.70 -7.39
N LEU A 346 37.86 -32.12 -8.32
CA LEU A 346 37.45 -33.50 -8.51
C LEU A 346 36.86 -33.59 -9.92
N ASP A 347 37.35 -34.59 -10.65
CA ASP A 347 37.02 -34.98 -12.02
C ASP A 347 35.54 -34.93 -12.41
#